data_AF-A0A4W2FMZ2-F1
#
_entry.id   AF-A0A4W2FMZ2-F1
#
_cell.length_a   1.000
_cell.length_b   1.000
_cell.length_c   1.000
_cell.angle_alpha   90.00
_cell.angle_beta   90.00
_cell.angle_gamma   90.00
#
_symmetry.space_group_name_H-M   'P 1'
#
loop_
_entity.id
_entity.type
_entity.pdbx_description
1 polymer ?
#
loop_
_entity_poly.entity_id
_entity_poly.type
_entity_poly.pdbx_seq_one_letter_code
_entity_poly.pdbx_strand_id
1 'polypeptide(L)'
;MEVLLFSLVLGLLSGSQGEAQGDASQFTGRWLTYYTAANNIEKITEGAPFHAFMRYLEFDEENGTILMHFYVKENGECIEKYASGTKEENFYAVDYAGHNEFQLIRGDANSLLTHTVNVDGDGKETELVQLFGTGDDVGPEYTEAFYNTVREKGIPEENILNFIDNDTCPEE
;
A
#
# COMPACT_ATOMS: atom_id res chain seq x y z
N MET A 1 63.22 0.01 -3.11
CA MET A 1 62.24 -0.93 -3.68
C MET A 1 61.11 -1.00 -2.67
N GLU A 2 60.19 -0.05 -2.78
CA GLU A 2 59.03 0.12 -1.90
C GLU A 2 57.93 -0.79 -2.44
N VAL A 3 57.52 -1.81 -1.67
CA VAL A 3 56.43 -2.70 -2.05
C VAL A 3 55.13 -2.04 -1.59
N LEU A 4 54.41 -1.45 -2.54
CA LEU A 4 53.05 -0.94 -2.36
C LEU A 4 52.09 -2.12 -2.12
N LEU A 5 51.64 -2.27 -0.88
CA LEU A 5 50.54 -3.15 -0.50
C LEU A 5 49.21 -2.49 -0.92
N PHE A 6 48.64 -2.95 -2.03
CA PHE A 6 47.26 -2.65 -2.40
C PHE A 6 46.31 -3.44 -1.49
N SER A 7 45.74 -2.76 -0.50
CA SER A 7 44.63 -3.26 0.31
C SER A 7 43.36 -3.32 -0.56
N LEU A 8 42.98 -4.53 -0.95
CA LEU A 8 41.71 -4.83 -1.58
C LEU A 8 40.60 -4.72 -0.52
N VAL A 9 39.97 -3.55 -0.41
CA VAL A 9 38.75 -3.40 0.38
C VAL A 9 37.62 -4.02 -0.42
N LEU A 10 37.28 -5.27 -0.09
CA LEU A 10 36.05 -5.91 -0.53
C LEU A 10 34.89 -5.16 0.15
N GLY A 11 34.35 -4.15 -0.53
CA GLY A 11 33.07 -3.57 -0.18
C GLY A 11 32.01 -4.64 -0.34
N LEU A 12 31.57 -5.24 0.77
CA LEU A 12 30.31 -5.97 0.84
C LEU A 12 29.22 -4.95 0.50
N LEU A 13 28.81 -4.92 -0.76
CA LEU A 13 27.50 -4.43 -1.14
C LEU A 13 26.52 -5.40 -0.51
N SER A 14 26.06 -5.09 0.70
CA SER A 14 24.84 -5.69 1.24
C SER A 14 23.75 -5.35 0.25
N GLY A 15 23.36 -6.33 -0.58
CA GLY A 15 22.13 -6.21 -1.33
C GLY A 15 21.02 -5.98 -0.33
N SER A 16 20.25 -4.91 -0.47
CA SER A 16 18.94 -4.79 0.14
C SER A 16 18.03 -5.82 -0.54
N GLN A 17 18.24 -7.09 -0.22
CA GLN A 17 17.20 -8.09 -0.33
C GLN A 17 16.18 -7.71 0.73
N GLY A 18 14.94 -7.49 0.28
CA GLY A 18 13.83 -7.05 1.11
C GLY A 18 13.85 -7.79 2.43
N GLU A 19 13.96 -7.04 3.52
CA GLU A 19 13.67 -7.58 4.83
C GLU A 19 12.25 -8.13 4.73
N ALA A 20 12.12 -9.45 4.85
CA ALA A 20 10.84 -10.10 5.01
C ALA A 20 10.04 -9.24 5.99
N GLN A 21 8.92 -8.69 5.50
CA GLN A 21 8.03 -7.82 6.25
C GLN A 21 8.00 -8.32 7.70
N GLY A 22 8.55 -7.52 8.63
CA GLY A 22 8.48 -7.85 10.04
C GLY A 22 7.03 -8.15 10.43
N ASP A 23 6.82 -8.88 11.52
CA ASP A 23 5.50 -9.29 12.02
C ASP A 23 4.41 -8.22 11.76
N ALA A 24 3.58 -8.45 10.75
CA ALA A 24 2.60 -7.46 10.29
C ALA A 24 1.37 -7.45 11.20
N SER A 25 1.22 -8.43 12.11
CA SER A 25 0.12 -8.49 13.07
C SER A 25 0.06 -7.27 13.98
N GLN A 26 1.19 -6.58 14.18
CA GLN A 26 1.25 -5.31 14.91
C GLN A 26 0.45 -4.18 14.24
N PHE A 27 0.17 -4.30 12.93
CA PHE A 27 -0.59 -3.33 12.14
C PHE A 27 -2.07 -3.71 12.00
N THR A 28 -2.53 -4.79 12.67
CA THR A 28 -3.94 -5.13 12.72
C THR A 28 -4.72 -4.04 13.45
N GLY A 29 -5.73 -3.47 12.80
CA GLY A 29 -6.49 -2.37 13.37
C GLY A 29 -7.28 -1.54 12.36
N ARG A 30 -7.80 -0.41 12.88
CA ARG A 30 -8.55 0.57 12.09
C ARG A 30 -7.58 1.47 11.31
N TRP A 31 -7.85 1.63 10.01
CA TRP A 31 -7.04 2.44 9.09
C TRP A 31 -7.96 3.21 8.15
N LEU A 32 -7.63 4.48 7.89
CA LEU A 32 -8.34 5.36 6.96
C LEU A 32 -7.46 5.65 5.74
N THR A 33 -8.04 5.66 4.55
CA THR A 33 -7.32 6.03 3.32
C THR A 33 -7.05 7.53 3.29
N TYR A 34 -5.78 7.93 3.24
CA TYR A 34 -5.36 9.33 3.10
C TYR A 34 -5.16 9.71 1.65
N TYR A 35 -4.18 9.07 1.04
CA TYR A 35 -3.81 9.31 -0.35
C TYR A 35 -3.77 7.98 -1.09
N THR A 36 -4.25 8.00 -2.32
CA THR A 36 -3.99 6.93 -3.28
C THR A 36 -3.48 7.56 -4.56
N ALA A 37 -2.39 7.02 -5.09
CA ALA A 37 -1.90 7.33 -6.42
C ALA A 37 -1.96 6.06 -7.27
N ALA A 38 -2.24 6.19 -8.56
CA ALA A 38 -2.18 5.08 -9.49
C ALA A 38 -1.64 5.48 -10.86
N ASN A 39 -0.92 4.57 -11.52
CA ASN A 39 -0.51 4.79 -12.91
C ASN A 39 -1.72 4.85 -13.87
N ASN A 40 -2.86 4.32 -13.45
CA ASN A 40 -4.14 4.40 -14.14
C ASN A 40 -5.20 5.07 -13.25
N ILE A 41 -5.38 6.38 -13.41
CA ILE A 41 -6.30 7.18 -12.58
C ILE A 41 -7.76 6.68 -12.63
N GLU A 42 -8.19 6.08 -13.75
CA GLU A 42 -9.55 5.54 -13.92
C GLU A 42 -9.89 4.42 -12.94
N LYS A 43 -8.89 3.83 -12.27
CA LYS A 43 -9.08 2.77 -11.27
C LYS A 43 -9.34 3.31 -9.87
N ILE A 44 -9.05 4.59 -9.62
CA ILE A 44 -9.10 5.23 -8.30
C ILE A 44 -10.05 6.44 -8.25
N THR A 45 -10.74 6.78 -9.34
CA THR A 45 -11.78 7.82 -9.37
C THR A 45 -13.13 7.28 -8.88
N GLU A 46 -14.06 8.17 -8.50
CA GLU A 46 -15.35 7.76 -7.95
C GLU A 46 -16.08 6.74 -8.85
N GLY A 47 -16.62 5.68 -8.24
CA GLY A 47 -17.23 4.54 -8.93
C GLY A 47 -16.24 3.46 -9.39
N ALA A 48 -14.93 3.71 -9.28
CA ALA A 48 -13.90 2.72 -9.61
C ALA A 48 -13.57 1.83 -8.40
N PRO A 49 -13.09 0.58 -8.64
CA PRO A 49 -12.92 -0.41 -7.58
C PRO A 49 -11.92 -0.02 -6.50
N PHE A 50 -10.90 0.78 -6.83
CA PHE A 50 -9.88 1.25 -5.88
C PHE A 50 -10.11 2.68 -5.40
N HIS A 51 -11.27 3.27 -5.69
CA HIS A 51 -11.76 4.44 -4.95
C HIS A 51 -12.30 3.98 -3.59
N ALA A 52 -11.38 3.44 -2.78
CA ALA A 52 -11.66 2.63 -1.62
C ALA A 52 -11.28 3.34 -0.32
N PHE A 53 -12.25 3.43 0.59
CA PHE A 53 -12.12 4.02 1.92
C PHE A 53 -11.92 2.90 2.93
N MET A 54 -10.66 2.67 3.32
CA MET A 54 -10.29 1.63 4.28
C MET A 54 -10.99 1.85 5.62
N ARG A 55 -11.31 0.75 6.31
CA ARG A 55 -11.84 0.75 7.67
C ARG A 55 -11.06 -0.16 8.60
N TYR A 56 -10.68 -1.34 8.13
CA TYR A 56 -9.98 -2.31 8.97
C TYR A 56 -9.05 -3.19 8.14
N LEU A 57 -7.86 -3.43 8.70
CA LEU A 57 -6.93 -4.44 8.21
C LEU A 57 -6.67 -5.43 9.34
N GLU A 58 -6.83 -6.71 9.05
CA GLU A 58 -6.44 -7.81 9.93
C GLU A 58 -5.31 -8.58 9.28
N PHE A 59 -4.14 -8.59 9.93
CA PHE A 59 -3.01 -9.41 9.56
C PHE A 59 -2.93 -10.59 10.53
N ASP A 60 -3.21 -11.79 10.03
CA ASP A 60 -3.09 -13.04 10.77
C ASP A 60 -1.83 -13.76 10.31
N GLU A 61 -0.75 -13.56 11.05
CA GLU A 61 0.56 -14.18 10.78
C GLU A 61 0.59 -15.68 11.10
N GLU A 62 -0.28 -16.17 11.97
CA GLU A 62 -0.36 -17.60 12.31
C GLU A 62 -0.94 -18.40 11.14
N ASN A 63 -2.02 -17.89 10.55
CA ASN A 63 -2.67 -18.52 9.39
C ASN A 63 -2.13 -18.00 8.05
N GLY A 64 -1.31 -16.96 8.05
CA GLY A 64 -0.77 -16.33 6.85
C GLY A 64 -1.87 -15.72 5.99
N THR A 65 -2.78 -14.94 6.60
CA THR A 65 -3.90 -14.32 5.89
C THR A 65 -4.04 -12.84 6.18
N ILE A 66 -4.71 -12.14 5.27
CA ILE A 66 -5.15 -10.76 5.46
C ILE A 66 -6.66 -10.67 5.28
N LEU A 67 -7.32 -9.86 6.09
CA LEU A 67 -8.70 -9.42 5.89
C LEU A 67 -8.71 -7.89 5.76
N MET A 68 -9.44 -7.40 4.77
CA MET A 68 -9.64 -6.00 4.50
C MET A 68 -11.13 -5.69 4.55
N HIS A 69 -11.51 -4.68 5.33
CA HIS A 69 -12.84 -4.10 5.33
C HIS A 69 -12.74 -2.64 4.87
N PHE A 70 -13.52 -2.29 3.85
CA PHE A 70 -13.50 -0.97 3.25
C PHE A 70 -14.84 -0.65 2.59
N TYR A 71 -15.05 0.63 2.29
CA TYR A 71 -16.16 1.08 1.46
C TYR A 71 -15.66 1.49 0.08
N VAL A 72 -16.49 1.28 -0.95
CA VAL A 72 -16.33 1.93 -2.26
C VAL A 72 -17.54 2.81 -2.51
N LYS A 73 -17.32 4.02 -3.04
CA LYS A 73 -18.41 4.91 -3.41
C LYS A 73 -18.87 4.62 -4.84
N GLU A 74 -20.08 4.11 -4.98
CA GLU A 74 -20.74 3.83 -6.25
C GLU A 74 -21.97 4.75 -6.39
N ASN A 75 -21.96 5.68 -7.36
CA ASN A 75 -23.04 6.66 -7.57
C ASN A 75 -23.41 7.47 -6.31
N GLY A 76 -22.42 7.87 -5.50
CA GLY A 76 -22.63 8.59 -4.26
C GLY A 76 -23.04 7.73 -3.06
N GLU A 77 -23.31 6.44 -3.23
CA GLU A 77 -23.64 5.50 -2.16
C GLU A 77 -22.39 4.73 -1.70
N CYS A 78 -22.25 4.56 -0.38
CA CYS A 78 -21.15 3.80 0.20
C CYS A 78 -21.51 2.31 0.23
N ILE A 79 -20.80 1.53 -0.57
CA ILE A 79 -20.97 0.08 -0.67
C ILE A 79 -19.90 -0.59 0.17
N GLU A 80 -20.34 -1.28 1.22
CA GLU A 80 -19.46 -2.05 2.11
C GLU A 80 -18.86 -3.24 1.36
N LYS A 81 -17.55 -3.45 1.54
CA LYS A 81 -16.79 -4.54 0.93
C LYS A 81 -15.88 -5.20 1.95
N TYR A 82 -15.69 -6.51 1.74
CA TYR A 82 -14.70 -7.30 2.42
C TYR A 82 -13.86 -8.01 1.37
N ALA A 83 -12.54 -8.00 1.54
CA ALA A 83 -11.62 -8.79 0.73
C ALA A 83 -10.68 -9.53 1.67
N SER A 84 -10.34 -10.77 1.32
CA SER A 84 -9.36 -11.57 2.06
C SER A 84 -8.29 -12.07 1.13
N GLY A 85 -7.11 -12.31 1.68
CA GLY A 85 -5.98 -12.83 0.92
C GLY A 85 -5.07 -13.71 1.74
N THR A 86 -4.09 -14.29 1.06
CA THR A 86 -3.06 -15.14 1.66
C THR A 86 -1.70 -14.49 1.56
N LYS A 87 -0.87 -14.71 2.57
CA LYS A 87 0.52 -14.24 2.61
C LYS A 87 1.36 -15.08 1.67
N GLU A 88 2.02 -14.40 0.75
CA GLU A 88 3.10 -14.91 -0.10
C GLU A 88 4.44 -14.41 0.46
N GLU A 89 5.57 -14.76 -0.19
CA GLU A 89 6.91 -14.45 0.34
C GLU A 89 7.11 -12.96 0.65
N ASN A 90 6.59 -12.05 -0.19
CA ASN A 90 6.83 -10.61 -0.07
C ASN A 90 5.56 -9.74 -0.09
N PHE A 91 4.38 -10.34 -0.24
CA PHE A 91 3.11 -9.62 -0.41
C PHE A 91 1.93 -10.46 0.06
N TYR A 92 0.75 -9.86 0.13
CA TYR A 92 -0.51 -10.56 0.31
C TYR A 92 -1.26 -10.65 -1.02
N ALA A 93 -1.58 -11.86 -1.45
CA ALA A 93 -2.39 -12.14 -2.62
C ALA A 93 -3.88 -11.96 -2.28
N VAL A 94 -4.52 -10.92 -2.82
CA VAL A 94 -5.92 -10.58 -2.53
C VAL A 94 -6.75 -10.58 -3.82
N ASP A 95 -7.84 -11.34 -3.84
CA ASP A 95 -8.75 -11.37 -4.99
C ASP A 95 -9.87 -10.33 -4.83
N TYR A 96 -9.71 -9.19 -5.52
CA TYR A 96 -10.67 -8.10 -5.56
C TYR A 96 -10.47 -7.27 -6.83
N ALA A 97 -11.52 -7.14 -7.65
CA ALA A 97 -11.45 -6.46 -8.96
C ALA A 97 -10.29 -6.96 -9.85
N GLY A 98 -9.97 -8.26 -9.75
CA GLY A 98 -8.75 -8.86 -10.30
C GLY A 98 -7.90 -9.47 -9.20
N HIS A 99 -6.65 -9.77 -9.52
CA HIS A 99 -5.66 -10.23 -8.58
C HIS A 99 -4.82 -9.05 -8.08
N ASN A 100 -4.55 -8.99 -6.77
CA ASN A 100 -3.76 -7.92 -6.17
C ASN A 100 -2.59 -8.50 -5.39
N GLU A 101 -1.40 -7.97 -5.63
CA GLU A 101 -0.22 -8.17 -4.80
C GLU A 101 -0.07 -6.97 -3.87
N PHE A 102 -0.59 -7.08 -2.64
CA PHE A 102 -0.58 -6.01 -1.64
C PHE A 102 0.69 -6.07 -0.78
N GLN A 103 1.51 -5.02 -0.83
CA GLN A 103 2.79 -4.92 -0.16
C GLN A 103 2.80 -3.78 0.87
N LEU A 104 3.09 -4.11 2.12
CA LEU A 104 3.46 -3.12 3.14
C LEU A 104 4.92 -2.68 2.91
N ILE A 105 5.12 -1.40 2.63
CA ILE A 105 6.45 -0.79 2.43
C ILE A 105 7.03 -0.36 3.78
N ARG A 106 6.21 0.33 4.58
CA ARG A 106 6.58 0.89 5.89
C ARG A 106 5.33 1.07 6.73
N GLY A 107 5.44 0.87 8.04
CA GLY A 107 4.37 1.15 8.97
C GLY A 107 4.86 1.52 10.37
N ASP A 108 4.06 2.28 11.08
CA ASP A 108 4.15 2.48 12.52
C ASP A 108 2.75 2.50 13.15
N ALA A 109 2.63 2.99 14.39
CA ALA A 109 1.36 3.03 15.11
C ALA A 109 0.29 3.94 14.49
N ASN A 110 0.68 4.89 13.63
CA ASN A 110 -0.21 5.93 13.10
C ASN A 110 -0.34 5.92 11.58
N SER A 111 0.66 5.37 10.87
CA SER A 111 0.73 5.46 9.41
C SER A 111 1.16 4.14 8.76
N LEU A 112 0.52 3.78 7.64
CA LEU A 112 0.96 2.69 6.76
C LEU A 112 1.15 3.18 5.33
N LEU A 113 2.32 2.91 4.77
CA LEU A 113 2.62 3.12 3.35
C LEU A 113 2.67 1.77 2.65
N THR A 114 1.90 1.65 1.57
CA THR A 114 1.72 0.39 0.84
C THR A 114 1.88 0.59 -0.66
N HIS A 115 2.23 -0.49 -1.35
CA HIS A 115 2.27 -0.60 -2.80
C HIS A 115 1.40 -1.80 -3.20
N THR A 116 0.57 -1.62 -4.23
CA THR A 116 -0.28 -2.69 -4.74
C THR A 116 -0.09 -2.81 -6.24
N VAL A 117 0.12 -4.03 -6.73
CA VAL A 117 0.02 -4.34 -8.17
C VAL A 117 -1.29 -5.08 -8.40
N ASN A 118 -2.20 -4.50 -9.18
CA ASN A 118 -3.45 -5.12 -9.58
C ASN A 118 -3.36 -5.60 -11.03
N VAL A 119 -3.80 -6.82 -11.31
CA VAL A 119 -4.07 -7.32 -12.66
C VAL A 119 -5.56 -7.62 -12.78
N ASP A 120 -6.26 -6.84 -13.61
CA ASP A 120 -7.71 -6.99 -13.78
C ASP A 120 -8.09 -8.17 -14.69
N GLY A 121 -9.40 -8.39 -14.84
CA GLY A 121 -9.93 -9.50 -15.66
C GLY A 121 -9.57 -9.44 -17.14
N ASP A 122 -9.16 -8.27 -17.65
CA ASP A 122 -8.68 -8.08 -19.03
C ASP A 122 -7.15 -8.24 -19.12
N GLY A 123 -6.49 -8.54 -18.00
CA GLY A 123 -5.03 -8.66 -17.90
C GLY A 123 -4.32 -7.31 -17.88
N LYS A 124 -5.03 -6.20 -17.65
CA LYS A 124 -4.43 -4.87 -17.54
C LYS A 124 -3.87 -4.69 -16.14
N GLU A 125 -2.58 -4.36 -16.09
CA GLU A 125 -1.89 -4.05 -14.84
C GLU A 125 -2.15 -2.60 -14.40
N THR A 126 -2.33 -2.38 -13.11
CA THR A 126 -2.39 -1.07 -12.47
C THR A 126 -1.54 -1.10 -11.20
N GLU A 127 -0.60 -0.16 -11.08
CA GLU A 127 0.18 0.04 -9.87
C GLU A 127 -0.45 1.13 -9.02
N LEU A 128 -0.57 0.87 -7.72
CA LEU A 128 -1.08 1.80 -6.72
C LEU A 128 -0.06 2.02 -5.62
N VAL A 129 0.02 3.25 -5.13
CA VAL A 129 0.68 3.59 -3.85
C VAL A 129 -0.37 4.19 -2.95
N GLN A 130 -0.52 3.65 -1.75
CA GLN A 130 -1.57 4.07 -0.81
C GLN A 130 -0.95 4.41 0.54
N LEU A 131 -1.37 5.55 1.09
CA LEU A 131 -1.05 5.97 2.44
C LEU A 131 -2.31 5.87 3.30
N PHE A 132 -2.20 5.16 4.42
CA PHE A 132 -3.25 5.03 5.42
C PHE A 132 -2.83 5.68 6.73
N GLY A 133 -3.82 6.17 7.49
CA GLY A 133 -3.63 6.74 8.82
C GLY A 133 -4.69 6.29 9.82
N THR A 134 -4.38 6.35 11.12
CA THR A 134 -5.32 5.99 12.20
C THR A 134 -6.20 7.16 12.66
N GLY A 135 -5.80 8.41 12.37
CA GLY A 135 -6.49 9.64 12.78
C GLY A 135 -6.55 10.67 11.66
N ASP A 136 -6.41 11.97 11.99
CA ASP A 136 -6.47 13.14 11.06
C ASP A 136 -5.08 13.66 10.61
N ASP A 137 -3.98 13.06 11.08
CA ASP A 137 -2.63 13.32 10.57
C ASP A 137 -1.80 12.04 10.43
N VAL A 138 -1.11 11.89 9.31
CA VAL A 138 -0.15 10.81 8.98
C VAL A 138 1.32 11.22 9.18
N GLY A 139 1.56 12.47 9.56
CA GLY A 139 2.86 13.05 9.80
C GLY A 139 3.62 13.43 8.51
N PRO A 140 4.55 14.40 8.59
CA PRO A 140 5.29 14.87 7.42
C PRO A 140 6.22 13.81 6.83
N GLU A 141 6.77 12.92 7.66
CA GLU A 141 7.70 11.86 7.22
C GLU A 141 7.02 10.86 6.27
N TYR A 142 5.83 10.36 6.61
CA TYR A 142 5.09 9.43 5.74
C TYR A 142 4.50 10.12 4.53
N THR A 143 4.12 11.39 4.66
CA THR A 143 3.69 12.19 3.51
C THR A 143 4.84 12.32 2.51
N GLU A 144 6.05 12.67 2.96
CA GLU A 144 7.24 12.73 2.10
C GLU A 144 7.59 11.37 1.51
N ALA A 145 7.55 10.31 2.31
CA ALA A 145 7.79 8.94 1.85
C ALA A 145 6.79 8.52 0.75
N PHE A 146 5.50 8.85 0.92
CA PHE A 146 4.47 8.60 -0.09
C PHE A 146 4.82 9.27 -1.43
N TYR A 147 5.10 10.57 -1.45
CA TYR A 147 5.45 11.28 -2.69
C TYR A 147 6.74 10.73 -3.32
N ASN A 148 7.73 10.34 -2.52
CA ASN A 148 8.95 9.73 -3.03
C ASN A 148 8.68 8.36 -3.66
N THR A 149 7.89 7.50 -3.01
CA THR A 149 7.49 6.20 -3.57
C THR A 149 6.67 6.36 -4.86
N VAL A 150 5.75 7.32 -4.92
CA VAL A 150 4.99 7.64 -6.15
C VAL A 150 5.94 7.96 -7.31
N ARG A 151 6.95 8.81 -7.08
CA ARG A 151 7.97 9.16 -8.09
C ARG A 151 8.83 7.96 -8.48
N GLU A 152 9.27 7.17 -7.51
CA GLU A 152 10.11 5.98 -7.72
C GLU A 152 9.39 4.92 -8.56
N LYS A 153 8.08 4.77 -8.37
CA LYS A 153 7.22 3.88 -9.17
C LYS A 153 6.82 4.48 -10.52
N GLY A 154 7.22 5.72 -10.83
CA GLY A 154 6.88 6.40 -12.07
C GLY A 154 5.38 6.69 -12.23
N ILE A 155 4.64 6.76 -11.11
CA ILE A 155 3.22 7.15 -11.12
C ILE A 155 3.14 8.67 -11.30
N PRO A 156 2.34 9.19 -12.24
CA PRO A 156 2.17 10.63 -12.41
C PRO A 156 1.62 11.29 -11.14
N GLU A 157 2.27 12.34 -10.64
CA GLU A 157 1.83 13.01 -9.41
C GLU A 157 0.43 13.66 -9.56
N GLU A 158 0.03 14.01 -10.78
CA GLU A 158 -1.33 14.47 -11.07
C GLU A 158 -2.42 13.40 -10.84
N ASN A 159 -2.03 12.13 -10.71
CA ASN A 159 -2.92 11.02 -10.39
C ASN A 159 -3.00 10.73 -8.88
N ILE A 160 -2.43 11.59 -8.02
CA ILE A 160 -2.62 11.50 -6.58
C ILE A 160 -3.99 12.06 -6.21
N LEU A 161 -4.78 11.28 -5.50
CA LEU A 161 -6.08 11.69 -4.96
C LEU A 161 -6.05 11.69 -3.43
N ASN A 162 -6.65 12.72 -2.83
CA ASN A 162 -6.90 12.83 -1.40
C ASN A 162 -8.28 12.24 -1.08
N PHE A 163 -8.31 11.28 -0.16
CA PHE A 163 -9.50 10.54 0.25
C PHE A 163 -10.02 11.01 1.60
N ILE A 164 -9.16 11.43 2.53
CA ILE A 164 -9.58 11.74 3.91
C ILE A 164 -10.56 12.93 3.94
N ASP A 165 -10.36 13.93 3.07
CA ASP A 165 -11.24 15.11 3.00
C ASP A 165 -12.62 14.80 2.37
N ASN A 166 -12.74 13.67 1.66
CA ASN A 166 -13.92 13.30 0.87
C ASN A 166 -14.59 11.99 1.34
N ASP A 167 -14.11 11.41 2.43
CA ASP A 167 -14.70 10.22 3.03
C ASP A 167 -16.01 10.60 3.73
N THR A 168 -17.13 10.24 3.09
CA THR A 168 -18.47 10.43 3.65
C THR A 168 -19.13 9.10 3.98
N CYS A 169 -18.36 8.01 4.00
CA CYS A 169 -18.85 6.68 4.31
C CYS A 169 -18.88 6.45 5.82
N PRO A 170 -19.73 5.53 6.32
CA PRO A 170 -19.84 5.27 7.76
C PRO A 170 -18.48 5.00 8.40
N GLU A 171 -18.23 5.56 9.58
CA GLU A 171 -16.99 5.30 10.32
C GLU A 171 -16.97 3.92 10.97
N GLU A 172 -18.18 3.39 11.27
CA GLU A 172 -18.51 2.08 11.85
C GLU A 172 -19.85 1.58 11.30
#